data_AF-A0AAE1HWS0-F1
#
_entry.id   AF-A0AAE1HWS0-F1
#
_cell.length_a   1.000
_cell.length_b   1.000
_cell.length_c   1.000
_cell.angle_alpha   90.00
_cell.angle_beta   90.00
_cell.angle_gamma   90.00
#
_symmetry.space_group_name_H-M   'P 1'
#
loop_
_entity.id
_entity.type
_entity.pdbx_description
1 polymer ?
#
loop_
_entity_poly.entity_id
_entity_poly.type
_entity_poly.pdbx_seq_one_letter_code
_entity_poly.pdbx_strand_id
1 'polypeptide(L)'
;MIEYLRNTGGYEGVRGTAIWKRMSVKFPNHTWQSLKEHFIKKIIPRVGSLCRSAEELDRFRQGMKTSNRNPQMILNQYSEHEDNLILEYVSIEGKHAKLGGNTFWKEMQSKNIVPARTWHSIRERYLKYLRSSILSDGKYSGSTLKYSVEKRKTSQTEKHQYNKRQAARQARKSKKRKLFNPTDRFDSNIAEYGPVSEESRGPSVFAI
;
A
#
# COMPACT_ATOMS: atom_id res chain seq x y z
N MET A 1 -3.05 18.89 -24.11
CA MET A 1 -2.83 18.43 -22.72
C MET A 1 -3.10 19.52 -21.69
N ILE A 2 -2.41 20.66 -21.71
CA ILE A 2 -2.62 21.76 -20.75
C ILE A 2 -4.07 22.29 -20.81
N GLU A 3 -4.60 22.53 -22.01
CA GLU A 3 -6.00 22.94 -22.22
C GLU A 3 -7.01 21.95 -21.62
N TYR A 4 -6.70 20.65 -21.64
CA TYR A 4 -7.57 19.67 -20.98
C TYR A 4 -7.55 19.84 -19.46
N LEU A 5 -6.37 20.05 -18.87
CA LEU A 5 -6.23 20.27 -17.42
C LEU A 5 -6.91 21.57 -16.99
N ARG A 6 -6.85 22.62 -17.83
CA ARG A 6 -7.61 23.87 -17.68
C ARG A 6 -9.10 23.60 -17.60
N ASN A 7 -9.65 22.98 -18.64
CA ASN A 7 -11.09 22.79 -18.78
C ASN A 7 -11.68 21.83 -17.73
N THR A 8 -10.87 20.93 -17.19
CA THR A 8 -11.32 19.95 -16.17
C THR A 8 -11.01 20.37 -14.75
N GLY A 9 -10.31 21.49 -14.52
CA GLY A 9 -9.78 21.84 -13.20
C GLY A 9 -8.81 20.80 -12.64
N GLY A 10 -8.19 19.98 -13.50
CA GLY A 10 -7.41 18.79 -13.12
C GLY A 10 -6.05 19.07 -12.48
N TYR A 11 -5.76 20.31 -12.10
CA TYR A 11 -4.47 20.75 -11.56
C TYR A 11 -4.09 20.05 -10.25
N GLU A 12 -5.06 19.66 -9.44
CA GLU A 12 -4.79 18.92 -8.20
C GLU A 12 -4.52 17.43 -8.47
N GLY A 13 -5.00 16.91 -9.62
CA GLY A 13 -4.95 15.50 -9.98
C GLY A 13 -3.74 15.07 -10.79
N VAL A 14 -2.88 16.00 -11.25
CA VAL A 14 -1.74 15.72 -12.15
C VAL A 14 -0.75 14.69 -11.59
N ARG A 15 -0.64 14.57 -10.25
CA ARG A 15 0.21 13.54 -9.64
C ARG A 15 -0.41 12.13 -9.67
N GLY A 16 -1.73 12.04 -9.62
CA GLY A 16 -2.47 10.77 -9.60
C GLY A 16 -2.38 10.00 -10.92
N THR A 17 -3.15 8.92 -11.05
CA THR A 17 -3.33 8.19 -12.33
C THR A 17 -4.70 8.46 -12.96
N ALA A 18 -5.68 8.86 -12.15
CA ALA A 18 -7.07 9.04 -12.58
C ALA A 18 -7.25 10.11 -13.66
N ILE A 19 -6.59 11.27 -13.55
CA ILE A 19 -6.69 12.33 -14.56
C ILE A 19 -6.10 11.87 -15.90
N TRP A 20 -4.99 11.14 -15.87
CA TRP A 20 -4.31 10.66 -17.08
C TRP A 20 -5.09 9.56 -17.77
N LYS A 21 -5.73 8.66 -17.02
CA LYS A 21 -6.64 7.64 -17.58
C LYS A 21 -7.86 8.27 -18.24
N ARG A 22 -8.44 9.31 -17.63
CA ARG A 22 -9.54 10.07 -18.25
C ARG A 22 -9.06 10.83 -19.49
N MET A 23 -7.85 11.37 -19.44
CA MET A 23 -7.26 12.09 -20.56
C MET A 23 -6.92 11.16 -21.73
N SER A 24 -6.45 9.93 -21.50
CA SER A 24 -6.11 8.98 -22.59
C SER A 24 -7.31 8.61 -23.46
N VAL A 25 -8.54 8.70 -22.94
CA VAL A 25 -9.76 8.54 -23.76
C VAL A 25 -9.83 9.60 -24.87
N LYS A 26 -9.32 10.81 -24.63
CA LYS A 26 -9.28 11.90 -25.63
C LYS A 26 -8.02 11.89 -26.51
N PHE A 27 -7.01 11.09 -26.17
CA PHE A 27 -5.75 11.00 -26.90
C PHE A 27 -5.43 9.53 -27.17
N PRO A 28 -6.15 8.87 -28.11
CA PRO A 28 -6.08 7.41 -28.29
C PRO A 28 -4.68 6.91 -28.70
N ASN A 29 -3.88 7.78 -29.34
CA ASN A 29 -2.50 7.46 -29.74
C ASN A 29 -1.49 7.53 -28.57
N HIS A 30 -1.95 7.82 -27.35
CA HIS A 30 -1.11 7.93 -26.18
C HIS A 30 -1.70 7.17 -25.00
N THR A 31 -0.87 6.34 -24.37
CA THR A 31 -1.24 5.71 -23.11
C THR A 31 -1.26 6.76 -22.00
N TRP A 32 -2.06 6.54 -20.96
CA TRP A 32 -2.07 7.42 -19.79
C TRP A 32 -0.67 7.58 -19.17
N GLN A 33 0.17 6.55 -19.26
CA GLN A 33 1.55 6.58 -18.79
C GLN A 33 2.43 7.48 -19.66
N SER A 34 2.36 7.38 -20.99
CA SER A 34 3.15 8.25 -21.87
C SER A 34 2.72 9.71 -21.77
N LEU A 35 1.42 9.98 -21.62
CA LEU A 35 0.88 11.33 -21.35
C LEU A 35 1.47 11.90 -20.05
N LYS A 36 1.45 11.12 -18.97
CA LYS A 36 2.00 11.51 -17.67
C LYS A 36 3.51 11.76 -17.75
N GLU A 37 4.26 10.86 -18.36
CA GLU A 37 5.71 11.02 -18.51
C GLU A 37 6.07 12.23 -19.37
N HIS A 38 5.39 12.42 -20.50
CA HIS A 38 5.59 13.56 -21.36
C HIS A 38 5.29 14.87 -20.61
N PHE A 39 4.20 14.90 -19.83
CA PHE A 39 3.90 16.04 -19.00
C PHE A 39 5.03 16.34 -18.01
N ILE A 40 5.45 15.35 -17.24
CA ILE A 40 6.48 15.50 -16.20
C ILE A 40 7.83 15.91 -16.81
N LYS A 41 8.26 15.23 -17.88
CA LYS A 41 9.61 15.41 -18.45
C LYS A 41 9.72 16.60 -19.40
N LYS A 42 8.65 16.93 -20.14
CA LYS A 42 8.71 17.92 -21.23
C LYS A 42 7.89 19.17 -20.94
N ILE A 43 6.75 19.05 -20.26
CA ILE A 43 5.84 20.18 -20.03
C ILE A 43 6.17 20.90 -18.73
N ILE A 44 6.40 20.18 -17.62
CA ILE A 44 6.71 20.80 -16.32
C ILE A 44 7.89 21.78 -16.38
N PRO A 45 9.04 21.46 -17.01
CA PRO A 45 10.15 22.41 -17.12
C PRO A 45 9.79 23.70 -17.84
N ARG A 46 8.74 23.68 -18.68
CA ARG A 46 8.26 24.78 -19.50
C ARG A 46 6.93 25.35 -19.01
N VAL A 47 6.41 24.88 -17.87
CA VAL A 47 5.05 25.25 -17.45
C VAL A 47 4.92 26.76 -17.18
N GLY A 48 5.99 27.40 -16.73
CA GLY A 48 6.03 28.85 -16.51
C GLY A 48 5.81 29.68 -17.79
N SER A 49 6.28 29.22 -18.95
CA SER A 49 6.03 29.91 -20.23
C SER A 49 4.70 29.51 -20.88
N LEU A 50 4.08 28.42 -20.44
CA LEU A 50 2.83 27.91 -21.01
C LEU A 50 1.59 28.37 -20.23
N CYS A 51 1.74 28.81 -18.98
CA CYS A 51 0.66 29.34 -18.15
C CYS A 51 0.27 30.77 -18.58
N ARG A 52 -1.04 31.06 -18.57
CA ARG A 52 -1.56 32.40 -18.92
C ARG A 52 -1.51 33.38 -17.75
N SER A 53 -1.41 32.87 -16.52
CA SER A 53 -1.35 33.66 -15.30
C SER A 53 -0.47 33.01 -14.23
N ALA A 54 0.01 33.83 -13.29
CA ALA A 54 0.76 33.35 -12.13
C ALA A 54 -0.09 32.42 -11.24
N GLU A 55 -1.39 32.67 -11.14
CA GLU A 55 -2.31 31.83 -10.38
C GLU A 55 -2.41 30.41 -10.97
N GLU A 56 -2.43 30.28 -12.30
CA GLU A 56 -2.43 28.99 -12.97
C GLU A 56 -1.15 28.20 -12.68
N LEU A 57 0.00 28.88 -12.72
CA LEU A 57 1.29 28.30 -12.38
C LEU A 57 1.32 27.80 -10.93
N ASP A 58 0.74 28.56 -10.00
CA ASP A 58 0.65 28.17 -8.60
C ASP A 58 -0.26 26.98 -8.37
N ARG A 59 -1.40 26.89 -9.07
CA ARG A 59 -2.26 25.68 -9.05
C ARG A 59 -1.50 24.43 -9.52
N PHE A 60 -0.71 24.54 -10.59
CA PHE A 60 0.16 23.45 -11.05
C PHE A 60 1.23 23.09 -10.02
N ARG A 61 1.89 24.10 -9.43
CA ARG A 61 2.89 23.89 -8.38
C ARG A 61 2.27 23.24 -7.16
N GLN A 62 1.06 23.63 -6.76
CA GLN A 62 0.36 23.08 -5.60
C GLN A 62 -0.04 21.62 -5.83
N GLY A 63 -0.58 21.29 -7.01
CA GLY A 63 -0.86 19.90 -7.41
C GLY A 63 0.39 19.00 -7.47
N MET A 64 1.57 19.58 -7.66
CA MET A 64 2.86 18.88 -7.63
C MET A 64 3.48 18.82 -6.21
N LYS A 65 3.33 19.91 -5.43
CA LYS A 65 3.82 20.07 -4.05
C LYS A 65 3.04 19.22 -3.06
N THR A 66 1.80 18.85 -3.36
CA THR A 66 0.98 17.88 -2.59
C THR A 66 1.47 16.44 -2.78
N SER A 67 2.76 16.24 -2.56
CA SER A 67 3.19 15.08 -1.81
C SER A 67 3.43 15.57 -0.40
N ASN A 68 2.36 15.52 0.39
CA ASN A 68 2.45 14.64 1.55
C ASN A 68 3.11 13.37 1.01
N ARG A 69 4.43 13.24 1.16
CA ARG A 69 5.06 11.92 1.15
C ARG A 69 4.13 11.18 2.08
N ASN A 70 3.39 10.20 1.56
CA ASN A 70 2.41 9.50 2.37
C ASN A 70 3.13 9.23 3.70
N PRO A 71 2.68 9.72 4.86
CA PRO A 71 3.46 9.60 6.08
C PRO A 71 3.91 8.14 6.29
N GLN A 72 3.15 7.18 5.76
CA GLN A 72 3.51 5.78 5.61
C GLN A 72 4.82 5.49 4.85
N MET A 73 5.19 6.25 3.82
CA MET A 73 6.48 6.12 3.12
C MET A 73 7.67 6.60 3.93
N ILE A 74 7.52 7.65 4.76
CA ILE A 74 8.59 8.04 5.71
C ILE A 74 8.64 7.02 6.85
N LEU A 75 7.47 6.56 7.33
CA LEU A 75 7.37 5.46 8.27
C LEU A 75 7.92 4.14 7.74
N ASN A 76 8.26 3.99 6.46
CA ASN A 76 8.81 2.75 5.90
C ASN A 76 10.35 2.69 5.91
N GLN A 77 11.04 3.76 6.29
CA GLN A 77 12.49 3.71 6.45
C GLN A 77 12.83 3.11 7.82
N TYR A 78 13.68 2.09 7.86
CA TYR A 78 14.22 1.55 9.10
C TYR A 78 15.30 2.48 9.63
N SER A 79 15.19 2.84 10.90
CA SER A 79 16.27 3.53 11.61
C SER A 79 17.37 2.54 12.00
N GLU A 80 18.59 3.04 12.21
CA GLU A 80 19.72 2.23 12.67
C GLU A 80 19.42 1.55 14.02
N HIS A 81 18.67 2.23 14.89
CA HIS A 81 18.21 1.66 16.16
C HIS A 81 17.29 0.45 15.94
N GLU A 82 16.33 0.54 15.02
CA GLU A 82 15.47 -0.61 14.68
C GLU A 82 16.28 -1.77 14.09
N ASP A 83 17.25 -1.49 13.22
CA ASP A 83 18.13 -2.53 12.65
C ASP A 83 18.95 -3.23 13.74
N ASN A 84 19.49 -2.48 14.70
CA ASN A 84 20.21 -3.03 15.85
C ASN A 84 19.33 -3.94 16.71
N LEU A 85 18.08 -3.54 16.98
CA LEU A 85 17.12 -4.37 17.72
C LEU A 85 16.81 -5.69 16.98
N ILE A 86 16.72 -5.66 15.64
CA ILE A 86 16.54 -6.86 14.83
C ILE A 86 17.75 -7.78 14.97
N LEU A 87 18.96 -7.23 14.85
CA LEU A 87 20.21 -7.99 14.90
C LEU A 87 20.45 -8.60 16.29
N GLU A 88 20.21 -7.84 17.35
CA GLU A 88 20.31 -8.30 18.73
C GLU A 88 19.35 -9.47 18.98
N TYR A 89 18.07 -9.32 18.60
CA TYR A 89 17.08 -10.37 18.77
C TYR A 89 17.43 -11.65 17.99
N VAL A 90 17.92 -11.50 16.74
CA VAL A 90 18.40 -12.63 15.93
C VAL A 90 19.66 -13.28 16.53
N SER A 91 20.55 -12.52 17.15
CA SER A 91 21.75 -13.06 17.79
C SER A 91 21.43 -13.91 19.03
N ILE A 92 20.46 -13.46 19.83
CA ILE A 92 20.05 -14.13 21.08
C ILE A 92 19.19 -15.36 20.78
N GLU A 93 18.10 -15.19 20.02
CA GLU A 93 17.06 -16.22 19.83
C GLU A 93 17.20 -16.98 18.51
N GLY A 94 17.94 -16.42 17.54
CA GLY A 94 18.04 -16.96 16.18
C GLY A 94 18.93 -18.19 16.04
N LYS A 95 19.77 -18.51 17.03
CA LYS A 95 20.70 -19.67 16.99
C LYS A 95 19.98 -21.02 16.82
N HIS A 96 18.79 -21.14 17.40
CA HIS A 96 17.98 -22.36 17.36
C HIS A 96 16.76 -22.23 16.45
N ALA A 97 16.51 -21.04 15.90
CA ALA A 97 15.34 -20.78 15.08
C ALA A 97 15.64 -20.94 13.58
N LYS A 98 14.70 -21.54 12.84
CA LYS A 98 14.73 -21.52 11.38
C LYS A 98 14.35 -20.12 10.88
N LEU A 99 15.33 -19.24 10.73
CA LEU A 99 15.16 -17.83 10.28
C LEU A 99 14.41 -17.68 8.94
N GLY A 100 14.36 -18.75 8.14
CA GLY A 100 13.56 -18.79 6.90
C GLY A 100 12.03 -18.87 7.13
N GLY A 101 11.58 -19.36 8.28
CA GLY A 101 10.15 -19.53 8.61
C GLY A 101 9.48 -18.25 9.12
N ASN A 102 8.15 -18.21 9.08
CA ASN A 102 7.37 -17.04 9.55
C ASN A 102 7.17 -17.01 11.07
N THR A 103 7.37 -18.12 11.77
CA THR A 103 7.12 -18.26 13.21
C THR A 103 8.00 -17.32 14.03
N PHE A 104 9.29 -17.32 13.77
CA PHE A 104 10.28 -16.47 14.44
C PHE A 104 9.93 -14.97 14.34
N TRP A 105 9.62 -14.49 13.13
CA TRP A 105 9.30 -13.07 12.90
C TRP A 105 7.95 -12.66 13.51
N LYS A 106 6.95 -13.56 13.49
CA LYS A 106 5.66 -13.32 14.15
C LYS A 106 5.82 -13.23 15.66
N GLU A 107 6.68 -14.07 16.24
CA GLU A 107 7.01 -14.02 17.66
C GLU A 107 7.70 -12.68 18.01
N MET A 108 8.71 -12.29 17.24
CA MET A 108 9.40 -11.00 17.42
C MET A 108 8.42 -9.80 17.37
N GLN A 109 7.48 -9.81 16.42
CA GLN A 109 6.43 -8.80 16.36
C GLN A 109 5.48 -8.88 17.57
N SER A 110 5.11 -10.09 18.01
CA SER A 110 4.22 -10.28 19.17
C SER A 110 4.83 -9.76 20.48
N LYS A 111 6.17 -9.83 20.58
CA LYS A 111 6.96 -9.22 21.66
C LYS A 111 7.12 -7.70 21.52
N ASN A 112 6.68 -7.13 20.39
CA ASN A 112 6.76 -5.71 20.06
C ASN A 112 8.19 -5.15 20.15
N ILE A 113 9.17 -5.92 19.68
CA ILE A 113 10.59 -5.51 19.70
C ILE A 113 10.80 -4.27 18.81
N VAL A 114 10.21 -4.26 17.62
CA VAL A 114 10.25 -3.11 16.70
C VAL A 114 8.84 -2.53 16.57
N PRO A 115 8.53 -1.43 17.29
CA PRO A 115 7.17 -0.88 17.33
C PRO A 115 6.72 -0.41 15.95
N ALA A 116 5.41 -0.45 15.70
CA ALA A 116 4.78 -0.05 14.44
C ALA A 116 5.22 -0.82 13.17
N ARG A 117 6.05 -1.86 13.31
CA ARG A 117 6.45 -2.73 12.19
C ARG A 117 5.67 -4.01 12.14
N THR A 118 5.50 -4.53 10.93
CA THR A 118 4.91 -5.85 10.69
C THR A 118 6.00 -6.90 10.63
N TRP A 119 5.71 -8.12 11.08
CA TRP A 119 6.65 -9.24 10.98
C TRP A 119 7.20 -9.44 9.56
N HIS A 120 6.37 -9.15 8.53
CA HIS A 120 6.75 -9.27 7.14
C HIS A 120 7.82 -8.24 6.75
N SER A 121 7.60 -6.98 7.14
CA SER A 121 8.56 -5.89 6.91
C SER A 121 9.89 -6.15 7.64
N ILE A 122 9.83 -6.63 8.88
CA ILE A 122 11.02 -6.94 9.69
C ILE A 122 11.84 -8.05 9.02
N ARG A 123 11.17 -9.14 8.60
CA ARG A 123 11.80 -10.26 7.89
C ARG A 123 12.45 -9.81 6.59
N GLU A 124 11.75 -9.02 5.79
CA GLU A 124 12.27 -8.53 4.51
C GLU A 124 13.48 -7.63 4.70
N ARG A 125 13.44 -6.73 5.71
CA ARG A 125 14.56 -5.87 6.10
C ARG A 125 15.80 -6.70 6.43
N TYR A 126 15.63 -7.71 7.27
CA TYR A 126 16.72 -8.60 7.66
C TYR A 126 17.31 -9.35 6.45
N LEU A 127 16.46 -9.99 5.64
CA LEU A 127 16.93 -10.83 4.53
C LEU A 127 17.63 -10.05 3.41
N LYS A 128 17.15 -8.83 3.10
CA LYS A 128 17.68 -8.03 1.99
C LYS A 128 18.86 -7.16 2.36
N TYR A 129 18.90 -6.63 3.59
CA TYR A 129 19.85 -5.58 3.96
C TYR A 129 20.80 -5.98 5.08
N LEU A 130 20.27 -6.62 6.14
CA LEU A 130 21.07 -6.89 7.34
C LEU A 130 21.88 -8.18 7.21
N ARG A 131 21.32 -9.22 6.59
CA ARG A 131 21.99 -10.53 6.42
C ARG A 131 23.31 -10.41 5.68
N SER A 132 23.37 -9.59 4.63
CA SER A 132 24.59 -9.37 3.84
C SER A 132 25.65 -8.60 4.63
N SER A 133 25.23 -7.61 5.44
CA SER A 133 26.15 -6.83 6.27
C SER A 133 26.83 -7.67 7.36
N ILE A 134 26.12 -8.63 7.94
CA ILE A 134 26.73 -9.56 8.92
C ILE A 134 27.80 -10.44 8.26
N LEU A 135 27.57 -10.87 7.01
CA LEU A 135 28.47 -11.75 6.28
C LEU A 135 29.71 -11.03 5.76
N SER A 136 29.60 -9.76 5.39
CA SER A 136 30.72 -9.00 4.84
C SER A 136 31.76 -8.64 5.90
N ASP A 137 31.32 -8.28 7.10
CA ASP A 137 32.21 -7.58 8.02
C ASP A 137 32.94 -8.53 8.99
N GLY A 138 32.48 -9.79 9.15
CA GLY A 138 33.07 -10.78 10.06
C GLY A 138 33.21 -10.34 11.53
N LYS A 139 32.74 -9.12 11.84
CA LYS A 139 32.95 -8.35 13.06
C LYS A 139 31.65 -7.66 13.45
N TYR A 140 30.56 -8.41 13.49
CA TYR A 140 29.47 -8.00 14.38
C TYR A 140 29.91 -8.36 15.80
N SER A 141 30.80 -7.54 16.38
CA SER A 141 31.03 -7.55 17.82
C SER A 141 29.72 -7.05 18.41
N GLY A 142 28.96 -7.95 19.06
CA GLY A 142 27.81 -7.55 19.86
C GLY A 142 28.30 -6.60 20.95
N SER A 143 28.32 -5.30 20.66
CA SER A 143 28.58 -4.28 21.64
C SER A 143 27.35 -4.30 22.55
N THR A 144 27.63 -4.78 23.75
CA THR A 144 26.79 -5.04 24.90
C THR A 144 25.84 -3.88 25.21
N LEU A 145 24.78 -3.71 24.44
CA LEU A 145 23.59 -3.00 24.88
C LEU A 145 22.92 -3.91 25.90
N LYS A 146 23.25 -3.70 27.18
CA LYS A 146 22.53 -4.29 28.30
C LYS A 146 21.12 -3.70 28.31
N TYR A 147 20.24 -4.20 27.45
CA TYR A 147 18.82 -4.03 27.66
C TYR A 147 18.46 -4.90 28.86
N SER A 148 18.34 -4.25 30.02
CA SER A 148 17.62 -4.79 31.16
C SER A 148 16.22 -5.12 30.65
N VAL A 149 15.97 -6.37 30.31
CA VAL A 149 14.61 -6.89 30.13
C VAL A 149 13.98 -6.86 31.50
N GLU A 150 13.56 -5.67 31.92
CA GLU A 150 12.67 -5.48 33.03
C GLU A 150 11.38 -6.15 32.57
N LYS A 151 11.24 -7.42 32.98
CA LYS A 151 10.09 -8.26 32.69
C LYS A 151 8.88 -7.45 33.16
N ARG A 152 8.25 -6.71 32.24
CA ARG A 152 6.94 -6.13 32.47
C ARG A 152 6.07 -7.32 32.78
N LYS A 153 5.80 -7.51 34.08
CA LYS A 153 4.74 -8.39 34.56
C LYS A 153 3.51 -7.83 33.88
N THR A 154 3.15 -8.39 32.73
CA THR A 154 1.87 -8.11 32.08
C THR A 154 0.86 -8.46 33.15
N SER A 155 0.27 -7.42 33.72
CA SER A 155 -0.64 -7.54 34.84
C SER A 155 -1.68 -8.59 34.46
N GLN A 156 -2.07 -9.48 35.39
CA GLN A 156 -3.05 -10.53 35.10
C GLN A 156 -4.32 -9.96 34.43
N THR A 157 -4.61 -8.68 34.68
CA THR A 157 -5.62 -7.84 34.03
C THR A 157 -5.47 -7.69 32.52
N GLU A 158 -4.27 -7.48 31.96
CA GLU A 158 -4.07 -7.34 30.50
C GLU A 158 -4.26 -8.68 29.76
N LYS A 159 -3.78 -9.79 30.34
CA LYS A 159 -4.05 -11.14 29.81
C LYS A 159 -5.54 -11.47 29.82
N HIS A 160 -6.25 -11.10 30.90
CA HIS A 160 -7.69 -11.28 31.00
C HIS A 160 -8.44 -10.47 29.93
N GLN A 161 -8.04 -9.23 29.67
CA GLN A 161 -8.68 -8.37 28.68
C GLN A 161 -8.45 -8.86 27.24
N TYR A 162 -7.27 -9.40 26.92
CA TYR A 162 -6.99 -10.02 25.62
C TYR A 162 -7.87 -11.25 25.39
N ASN A 163 -7.97 -12.15 26.37
CA ASN A 163 -8.81 -13.34 26.27
C ASN A 163 -10.30 -12.99 26.10
N LYS A 164 -10.80 -11.97 26.83
CA LYS A 164 -12.17 -11.46 26.69
C LYS A 164 -12.45 -10.94 25.27
N ARG A 165 -11.50 -10.22 24.66
CA ARG A 165 -11.61 -9.74 23.26
C ARG A 165 -11.62 -10.88 22.24
N GLN A 166 -10.84 -11.95 22.47
CA GLN A 166 -10.82 -13.11 21.57
C GLN A 166 -12.13 -13.92 21.67
N ALA A 167 -12.66 -14.13 22.87
CA ALA A 167 -13.96 -14.77 23.08
C ALA A 167 -15.09 -13.98 22.40
N ALA A 168 -15.11 -12.65 22.54
CA ALA A 168 -16.09 -11.79 21.87
C ALA A 168 -16.01 -11.87 20.33
N ARG A 169 -14.80 -11.96 19.76
CA ARG A 169 -14.60 -12.16 18.32
C ARG A 169 -15.15 -13.51 17.85
N GLN A 170 -14.96 -14.58 18.60
CA GLN A 170 -15.49 -15.90 18.27
C GLN A 170 -17.02 -15.94 18.35
N ALA A 171 -17.62 -15.32 19.38
CA ALA A 171 -19.07 -15.22 19.54
C ALA A 171 -19.74 -14.44 18.39
N ARG A 172 -19.10 -13.37 17.89
CA ARG A 172 -19.61 -12.62 16.73
C ARG A 172 -19.58 -13.45 15.44
N LYS A 173 -18.55 -14.29 15.26
CA LYS A 173 -18.44 -15.19 14.09
C LYS A 173 -19.52 -16.28 14.11
N SER A 174 -19.83 -16.86 15.27
CA SER A 174 -20.89 -17.87 15.38
C SER A 174 -22.29 -17.27 15.21
N LYS A 175 -22.54 -16.05 15.71
CA LYS A 175 -23.84 -15.36 15.51
C LYS A 175 -24.08 -14.99 14.04
N LYS A 176 -23.03 -14.57 13.31
CA LYS A 176 -23.12 -14.28 11.87
C LYS A 176 -23.40 -15.53 11.02
N ARG A 177 -22.95 -16.72 11.47
CA ARG A 177 -23.28 -18.00 10.83
C ARG A 177 -24.73 -18.43 11.03
N LYS A 178 -25.37 -18.07 12.16
CA LYS A 178 -26.79 -18.39 12.42
C LYS A 178 -27.79 -17.48 11.70
N LEU A 179 -27.36 -16.31 11.23
CA LEU A 179 -28.21 -15.36 10.50
C LEU A 179 -28.18 -15.56 8.98
N PHE A 180 -27.35 -16.48 8.48
CA PHE A 180 -27.31 -16.83 7.07
C PHE A 180 -27.93 -18.21 6.91
N ASN A 181 -29.27 -18.27 6.89
CA ASN A 181 -30.01 -19.47 6.54
C ASN A 181 -29.89 -19.64 5.02
N PRO A 182 -29.22 -20.68 4.49
CA PRO A 182 -29.00 -20.84 3.05
C PRO A 182 -30.28 -21.08 2.24
N THR A 183 -31.43 -21.25 2.90
CA THR A 183 -32.72 -21.55 2.28
C THR A 183 -33.53 -20.32 1.88
N ASP A 184 -33.17 -19.11 2.33
CA ASP A 184 -33.98 -17.89 2.11
C ASP A 184 -33.65 -17.11 0.83
N ARG A 185 -32.98 -17.70 -0.17
CA ARG A 185 -32.64 -16.93 -1.39
C ARG A 185 -32.58 -17.73 -2.68
N PHE A 186 -33.71 -18.31 -3.04
CA PHE A 186 -34.05 -18.61 -4.44
C PHE A 186 -35.52 -18.26 -4.70
N ASP A 187 -35.83 -16.96 -4.67
CA ASP A 187 -37.00 -16.47 -5.38
C ASP A 187 -36.73 -16.64 -6.87
N SER A 188 -37.39 -17.65 -7.41
CA SER A 188 -37.38 -18.11 -8.79
C SER A 188 -38.24 -17.17 -9.64
N ASN A 189 -37.83 -15.91 -9.74
CA ASN A 189 -38.40 -14.94 -10.65
C ASN A 189 -37.38 -14.59 -11.74
N ILE A 190 -36.98 -15.61 -12.50
CA ILE A 190 -36.32 -15.43 -13.79
C ILE A 190 -37.44 -15.06 -14.76
N ALA A 191 -37.67 -13.76 -14.88
CA ALA A 191 -38.49 -13.21 -15.94
C ALA A 191 -37.87 -13.59 -17.29
N GLU A 192 -38.72 -14.12 -18.17
CA GLU A 192 -38.46 -14.37 -19.58
C GLU A 192 -37.77 -13.17 -20.23
N TYR A 193 -36.49 -13.32 -20.56
CA TYR A 193 -35.87 -12.48 -21.58
C TYR A 193 -36.33 -13.01 -22.94
N GLY A 194 -37.31 -12.32 -23.51
CA GLY A 194 -37.74 -12.54 -24.89
C GLY A 194 -36.59 -12.32 -25.89
N PRO A 195 -36.66 -12.99 -27.06
CA PRO A 195 -35.62 -12.91 -28.09
C PRO A 195 -35.47 -11.48 -28.60
N VAL A 196 -34.27 -10.93 -28.45
CA VAL A 196 -33.88 -9.64 -29.04
C VAL A 196 -33.77 -9.86 -30.55
N SER A 197 -34.70 -9.26 -31.28
CA SER A 197 -34.73 -9.20 -32.74
C SER A 197 -33.46 -8.53 -33.27
N GLU A 198 -32.79 -9.27 -34.16
CA GLU A 198 -31.57 -8.94 -34.86
C GLU A 198 -31.87 -7.89 -35.96
N GLU A 199 -31.93 -6.61 -35.59
CA GLU A 199 -32.05 -5.52 -36.56
C GLU A 199 -30.68 -5.20 -37.21
N SER A 200 -30.58 -5.65 -38.47
CA SER A 200 -30.05 -4.92 -39.61
C SER A 200 -28.64 -4.31 -39.50
N ARG A 201 -27.66 -5.09 -39.96
CA ARG A 201 -26.39 -4.58 -40.51
C ARG A 201 -26.69 -3.72 -41.74
N GLY A 202 -26.48 -2.41 -41.63
CA GLY A 202 -26.47 -1.48 -42.77
C GLY A 202 -25.19 -1.62 -43.61
N PRO A 203 -25.23 -1.19 -44.89
CA PRO A 203 -24.21 -1.51 -45.88
C PRO A 203 -22.91 -0.72 -45.70
N SER A 204 -21.79 -1.45 -45.82
CA SER A 204 -20.44 -0.93 -45.98
C SER A 204 -20.32 -0.25 -47.34
N VAL A 205 -20.20 1.09 -47.33
CA VAL A 205 -19.84 1.85 -48.51
C VAL A 205 -18.32 2.03 -48.50
N PHE A 206 -17.65 1.24 -49.32
CA PHE A 206 -16.30 1.53 -49.81
C PHE A 206 -16.37 2.77 -50.70
N ALA A 207 -15.48 3.74 -50.47
CA ALA A 207 -15.12 4.77 -51.44
C ALA A 207 -13.60 4.77 -51.59
N ILE A 208 -13.19 4.75 -52.85
CA ILE A 208 -11.84 4.61 -53.41
C ILE A 208 -11.05 5.91 -53.24
#